data_AF-A0A1Z9TS50-F1
#
_entry.id   AF-A0A1Z9TS50-F1
#
_cell.length_a   1.000
_cell.length_b   1.000
_cell.length_c   1.000
_cell.angle_alpha   90.00
_cell.angle_beta   90.00
_cell.angle_gamma   90.00
#
_symmetry.space_group_name_H-M   'P 1'
#
loop_
_entity.id
_entity.type
_entity.pdbx_description
1 polymer ?
#
loop_
_entity_poly.entity_id
_entity_poly.type
_entity_poly.pdbx_seq_one_letter_code
_entity_poly.pdbx_strand_id
1 'polypeptide(L)'
;MKKILVIIALGLLLVGCATSQVSVVGNKVSRSSFKNIAISTNNGVLGQAVANEMVGRGYKVQSPGQTSRLMLSLNLNEGQITEPKSLEAFSKKGVDAVIVVSAVGGYDQMPQSASVQIINTSTLDIMAGLNWQNGFAGQQGSIADRLMRKGLTKAAKEIVDGLTQ
;
A
#
# COMPACT_ATOMS: atom_id res chain seq x y z
N MET A 1 40.31 24.70 6.91
CA MET A 1 38.83 24.78 7.00
C MET A 1 38.11 24.40 5.70
N LYS A 2 38.48 24.94 4.52
CA LYS A 2 37.85 24.56 3.22
C LYS A 2 37.86 23.04 2.90
N LYS A 3 38.94 22.31 3.23
CA LYS A 3 39.04 20.86 2.95
C LYS A 3 38.07 19.99 3.78
N ILE A 4 37.76 20.40 5.01
CA ILE A 4 36.81 19.69 5.89
C ILE A 4 35.37 19.87 5.37
N LEU A 5 35.06 21.07 4.86
CA LEU A 5 33.73 21.39 4.33
C LEU A 5 33.43 20.61 3.03
N VAL A 6 34.44 20.36 2.21
CA VAL A 6 34.32 19.52 1.00
C VAL A 6 34.12 18.04 1.35
N ILE A 7 34.79 17.52 2.38
CA ILE A 7 34.62 16.13 2.82
C ILE A 7 33.22 15.91 3.44
N ILE A 8 32.72 16.87 4.21
CA ILE A 8 31.35 16.81 4.77
C ILE A 8 30.29 16.91 3.64
N ALA A 9 30.50 17.80 2.67
CA ALA A 9 29.60 17.91 1.51
C ALA A 9 29.60 16.64 0.63
N LEU A 10 30.76 16.02 0.43
CA LEU A 10 30.87 14.76 -0.31
C LEU A 10 30.26 13.57 0.46
N GLY A 11 30.37 13.58 1.80
CA GLY A 11 29.71 12.61 2.68
C GLY A 11 28.18 12.71 2.65
N LEU A 12 27.63 13.93 2.60
CA LEU A 12 26.18 14.17 2.50
C LEU A 12 25.59 13.74 1.14
N LEU A 13 26.36 13.83 0.06
CA LEU A 13 25.92 13.42 -1.28
C LEU A 13 25.87 11.90 -1.47
N LEU A 14 26.60 11.12 -0.66
CA LEU A 14 26.64 9.65 -0.73
C LEU A 14 25.52 8.95 0.06
N VAL A 15 24.76 9.67 0.88
CA VAL A 15 23.66 9.09 1.71
C VAL A 15 22.31 9.04 0.97
N GLY A 16 22.26 9.46 -0.30
CA GLY A 16 21.00 9.64 -1.05
C GLY A 16 20.37 8.38 -1.64
N CYS A 17 21.05 7.23 -1.68
CA CYS A 17 20.65 6.10 -2.56
C CYS A 17 19.98 4.89 -1.91
N ALA A 18 19.60 4.91 -0.62
CA ALA A 18 19.07 3.71 0.06
C ALA A 18 17.68 3.90 0.72
N THR A 19 16.92 4.90 0.29
CA THR A 19 15.51 5.04 0.73
C THR A 19 14.59 4.03 0.02
N SER A 20 13.39 3.79 0.58
CA SER A 20 12.33 3.05 -0.11
C SER A 20 11.98 3.70 -1.44
N GLN A 21 11.63 2.86 -2.41
CA GLN A 21 11.21 3.28 -3.73
C GLN A 21 9.69 3.18 -3.84
N VAL A 22 9.09 4.22 -4.41
CA VAL A 22 7.65 4.31 -4.64
C VAL A 22 7.42 4.66 -6.10
N SER A 23 6.74 3.77 -6.81
CA SER A 23 6.36 3.97 -8.22
C SER A 23 4.85 3.98 -8.31
N VAL A 24 4.28 5.17 -8.56
CA VAL A 24 2.84 5.38 -8.69
C VAL A 24 2.40 5.08 -10.12
N VAL A 25 1.26 4.41 -10.27
CA VAL A 25 0.60 4.13 -11.54
C VAL A 25 -0.77 4.81 -11.49
N GLY A 26 -1.12 5.61 -12.50
CA GLY A 26 -2.37 6.37 -12.50
C GLY A 26 -2.33 7.64 -11.65
N ASN A 27 -3.51 8.15 -11.29
CA ASN A 27 -3.65 9.41 -10.55
C ASN A 27 -3.81 9.16 -9.05
N LYS A 28 -3.36 10.11 -8.23
CA LYS A 28 -3.69 10.11 -6.80
C LYS A 28 -5.19 10.26 -6.60
N VAL A 29 -5.72 9.55 -5.60
CA VAL A 29 -7.14 9.55 -5.28
C VAL A 29 -7.45 10.56 -4.18
N SER A 30 -8.44 11.42 -4.42
CA SER A 30 -9.01 12.29 -3.38
C SER A 30 -9.99 11.53 -2.49
N ARG A 31 -10.12 11.98 -1.23
CA ARG A 31 -11.16 11.48 -0.31
C ARG A 31 -12.58 11.60 -0.87
N SER A 32 -12.85 12.60 -1.70
CA SER A 32 -14.16 12.78 -2.34
C SER A 32 -14.46 11.76 -3.44
N SER A 33 -13.44 11.03 -3.92
CA SER A 33 -13.59 10.07 -5.01
C SER A 33 -14.37 8.83 -4.59
N PHE A 34 -14.33 8.43 -3.31
CA PHE A 34 -14.99 7.23 -2.81
C PHE A 34 -15.66 7.47 -1.47
N LYS A 35 -16.90 6.99 -1.32
CA LYS A 35 -17.64 7.03 -0.06
C LYS A 35 -17.40 5.77 0.75
N ASN A 36 -17.28 4.60 0.12
CA ASN A 36 -17.03 3.33 0.77
C ASN A 36 -16.01 2.51 -0.03
N ILE A 37 -14.94 2.12 0.63
CA ILE A 37 -13.86 1.34 0.03
C ILE A 37 -13.82 -0.02 0.69
N ALA A 38 -13.82 -1.11 -0.07
CA ALA A 38 -13.53 -2.44 0.46
C ALA A 38 -12.03 -2.74 0.32
N ILE A 39 -11.41 -3.30 1.35
CA ILE A 39 -10.08 -3.89 1.18
C ILE A 39 -10.23 -5.37 0.83
N SER A 40 -9.31 -5.93 0.03
CA SER A 40 -9.30 -7.36 -0.29
C SER A 40 -9.25 -8.24 0.96
N THR A 41 -9.42 -9.56 0.83
CA THR A 41 -9.39 -10.45 2.00
C THR A 41 -8.00 -11.03 2.26
N ASN A 42 -7.13 -11.09 1.25
CA ASN A 42 -5.80 -11.71 1.32
C ASN A 42 -4.64 -10.69 1.38
N ASN A 43 -4.64 -9.81 2.37
CA ASN A 43 -3.79 -8.60 2.34
C ASN A 43 -2.60 -8.67 3.30
N GLY A 44 -2.51 -9.74 4.08
CA GLY A 44 -1.58 -9.87 5.20
C GLY A 44 -1.65 -8.70 6.19
N VAL A 45 -0.63 -8.61 7.04
CA VAL A 45 -0.51 -7.54 8.05
C VAL A 45 -0.31 -6.15 7.42
N LEU A 46 0.32 -6.08 6.24
CA LEU A 46 0.56 -4.80 5.55
C LEU A 46 -0.74 -4.19 5.01
N GLY A 47 -1.61 -4.98 4.39
CA GLY A 47 -2.88 -4.45 3.92
C GLY A 47 -3.77 -3.98 5.06
N GLN A 48 -3.75 -4.65 6.21
CA GLN A 48 -4.46 -4.13 7.39
C GLN A 48 -3.88 -2.80 7.87
N ALA A 49 -2.55 -2.65 7.86
CA ALA A 49 -1.91 -1.38 8.21
C ALA A 49 -2.25 -0.26 7.21
N VAL A 50 -2.32 -0.57 5.90
CA VAL A 50 -2.78 0.37 4.86
C VAL A 50 -4.23 0.79 5.10
N ALA A 51 -5.13 -0.16 5.38
CA ALA A 51 -6.52 0.16 5.73
C ALA A 51 -6.62 1.09 6.94
N ASN A 52 -5.88 0.79 8.01
CA ASN A 52 -5.88 1.59 9.23
C ASN A 52 -5.36 3.02 8.97
N GLU A 53 -4.31 3.16 8.17
CA GLU A 53 -3.77 4.47 7.79
C GLU A 53 -4.79 5.27 6.96
N MET A 54 -5.49 4.63 6.01
CA MET A 54 -6.56 5.28 5.25
C MET A 54 -7.74 5.69 6.16
N VAL A 55 -8.15 4.85 7.10
CA VAL A 55 -9.17 5.21 8.10
C VAL A 55 -8.71 6.39 8.95
N GLY A 56 -7.44 6.41 9.36
CA GLY A 56 -6.82 7.54 10.08
C GLY A 56 -6.88 8.85 9.31
N ARG A 57 -6.89 8.81 7.97
CA ARG A 57 -7.07 9.98 7.07
C ARG A 57 -8.53 10.29 6.76
N GLY A 58 -9.47 9.57 7.38
CA GLY A 58 -10.90 9.80 7.27
C GLY A 58 -11.58 9.10 6.08
N TYR A 59 -10.90 8.20 5.38
CA TYR A 59 -11.55 7.33 4.39
C TYR A 59 -12.43 6.29 5.10
N LYS A 60 -13.58 5.95 4.52
CA LYS A 60 -14.39 4.84 5.02
C LYS A 60 -13.94 3.56 4.34
N VAL A 61 -13.17 2.76 5.07
CA VAL A 61 -12.64 1.49 4.57
C VAL A 61 -13.28 0.34 5.34
N GLN A 62 -13.87 -0.61 4.62
CA GLN A 62 -14.33 -1.88 5.19
C GLN A 62 -13.10 -2.73 5.50
N SER A 63 -13.05 -3.25 6.72
CA SER A 63 -12.00 -4.19 7.13
C SER A 63 -12.08 -5.49 6.31
N PRO A 64 -10.98 -6.28 6.24
CA PRO A 64 -10.98 -7.55 5.51
C PRO A 64 -12.11 -8.49 5.96
N GLY A 65 -12.41 -8.52 7.26
CA GLY A 65 -13.51 -9.32 7.81
C GLY A 65 -14.92 -8.80 7.50
N GLN A 66 -15.07 -7.51 7.17
CA GLN A 66 -16.33 -6.97 6.62
C GLN A 66 -16.47 -7.31 5.13
N THR A 67 -15.37 -7.17 4.36
CA THR A 67 -15.35 -7.55 2.95
C THR A 67 -15.63 -9.05 2.77
N SER A 68 -14.98 -9.92 3.55
CA SER A 68 -15.20 -11.37 3.51
C SER A 68 -16.67 -11.73 3.78
N ARG A 69 -17.29 -11.11 4.80
CA ARG A 69 -18.73 -11.29 5.07
C ARG A 69 -19.62 -10.81 3.92
N LEU A 70 -19.27 -9.68 3.30
CA LEU A 70 -19.97 -9.20 2.11
C LEU A 70 -19.87 -10.20 0.95
N MET A 71 -18.67 -10.72 0.68
CA MET A 71 -18.45 -11.73 -0.36
C MET A 71 -19.26 -13.00 -0.12
N LEU A 72 -19.23 -13.53 1.11
CA LEU A 72 -20.04 -14.69 1.50
C LEU A 72 -21.54 -14.43 1.31
N SER A 73 -22.03 -13.25 1.72
CA SER A 73 -23.45 -12.88 1.52
C SER A 73 -23.86 -12.75 0.05
N LEU A 74 -22.88 -12.48 -0.82
CA LEU A 74 -23.06 -12.38 -2.27
C LEU A 74 -22.76 -13.69 -3.00
N ASN A 75 -22.43 -14.77 -2.28
CA ASN A 75 -21.99 -16.06 -2.82
C ASN A 75 -20.81 -15.91 -3.80
N LEU A 76 -19.84 -15.06 -3.44
CA LEU A 76 -18.62 -14.80 -4.21
C LEU A 76 -17.42 -15.53 -3.58
N ASN A 77 -16.46 -15.89 -4.43
CA ASN A 77 -15.19 -16.47 -4.01
C ASN A 77 -14.17 -15.37 -3.69
N GLU A 78 -13.52 -15.45 -2.53
CA GLU A 78 -12.48 -14.52 -2.09
C GLU A 78 -11.31 -14.38 -3.07
N GLY A 79 -10.93 -15.47 -3.76
CA GLY A 79 -9.88 -15.45 -4.79
C GLY A 79 -10.26 -14.68 -6.06
N GLN A 80 -11.53 -14.30 -6.22
CA GLN A 80 -12.09 -13.66 -7.40
C GLN A 80 -12.55 -12.22 -7.12
N ILE A 81 -12.01 -11.58 -6.09
CA ILE A 81 -12.47 -10.26 -5.64
C ILE A 81 -12.35 -9.16 -6.72
N THR A 82 -11.36 -9.28 -7.61
CA THR A 82 -11.12 -8.33 -8.70
C THR A 82 -11.82 -8.72 -10.00
N GLU A 83 -12.56 -9.83 -10.02
CA GLU A 83 -13.31 -10.21 -11.23
C GLU A 83 -14.46 -9.21 -11.47
N PRO A 84 -14.79 -8.90 -12.73
CA PRO A 84 -15.89 -7.99 -13.07
C PRO A 84 -17.19 -8.30 -12.33
N LYS A 85 -17.55 -9.59 -12.25
CA LYS A 85 -18.75 -10.05 -11.53
C LYS A 85 -18.75 -9.65 -10.04
N SER A 86 -17.60 -9.76 -9.37
CA SER A 86 -17.45 -9.40 -7.96
C SER A 86 -17.49 -7.89 -7.77
N LEU A 87 -16.80 -7.15 -8.62
CA LEU A 87 -16.77 -5.69 -8.61
C LEU A 87 -18.16 -5.09 -8.85
N GLU A 88 -18.91 -5.60 -9.82
CA GLU A 88 -20.30 -5.18 -10.07
C GLU A 88 -21.22 -5.48 -8.87
N ALA A 89 -21.05 -6.64 -8.23
CA ALA A 89 -21.83 -7.00 -7.06
C ALA A 89 -21.53 -6.10 -5.86
N PHE A 90 -20.27 -5.70 -5.69
CA PHE A 90 -19.84 -4.71 -4.71
C PHE A 90 -20.41 -3.32 -4.98
N SER A 91 -20.38 -2.87 -6.23
CA SER A 91 -21.00 -1.61 -6.66
C SER A 91 -22.49 -1.57 -6.30
N LYS A 92 -23.24 -2.66 -6.56
CA LYS A 92 -24.66 -2.79 -6.18
C LYS A 92 -24.91 -2.76 -4.67
N LYS A 93 -23.89 -3.03 -3.85
CA LYS A 93 -23.93 -2.95 -2.37
C LYS A 93 -23.36 -1.65 -1.82
N GLY A 94 -23.07 -0.68 -2.69
CA GLY A 94 -22.58 0.65 -2.30
C GLY A 94 -21.11 0.65 -1.89
N VAL A 95 -20.31 -0.29 -2.40
CA VAL A 95 -18.85 -0.24 -2.34
C VAL A 95 -18.37 0.40 -3.64
N ASP A 96 -17.72 1.56 -3.56
CA ASP A 96 -17.31 2.35 -4.74
C ASP A 96 -15.95 1.93 -5.30
N ALA A 97 -15.10 1.38 -4.44
CA ALA A 97 -13.78 0.91 -4.81
C ALA A 97 -13.33 -0.30 -4.01
N VAL A 98 -12.48 -1.13 -4.62
CA VAL A 98 -11.74 -2.21 -3.96
C VAL A 98 -10.27 -1.87 -3.94
N ILE A 99 -9.64 -2.02 -2.78
CA ILE A 99 -8.18 -1.94 -2.62
C ILE A 99 -7.63 -3.34 -2.52
N VAL A 100 -6.70 -3.64 -3.42
CA VAL A 100 -5.94 -4.89 -3.42
C VAL A 100 -4.53 -4.57 -2.95
N VAL A 101 -4.05 -5.29 -1.92
CA VAL A 101 -2.68 -5.15 -1.41
C VAL A 101 -2.00 -6.51 -1.50
N SER A 102 -1.00 -6.62 -2.36
CA SER A 102 -0.15 -7.80 -2.50
C SER A 102 1.22 -7.47 -1.91
N ALA A 103 1.57 -8.09 -0.80
CA ALA A 103 2.81 -7.81 -0.08
C ALA A 103 3.72 -9.03 0.00
N VAL A 104 5.02 -8.82 -0.13
CA VAL A 104 6.05 -9.84 0.09
C VAL A 104 6.83 -9.46 1.35
N GLY A 105 6.87 -10.38 2.31
CA GLY A 105 7.66 -10.25 3.53
C GLY A 105 9.03 -10.91 3.38
N GLY A 106 10.03 -10.36 4.09
CA GLY A 106 11.33 -11.02 4.27
C GLY A 106 11.25 -12.19 5.25
N TYR A 107 12.38 -12.88 5.47
CA TYR A 107 12.47 -13.98 6.46
C TYR A 107 12.10 -13.54 7.89
N ASP A 108 12.20 -12.25 8.18
CA ASP A 108 11.90 -11.62 9.46
C ASP A 108 10.50 -10.99 9.52
N GLN A 109 9.63 -11.37 8.57
CA GLN A 109 8.24 -10.94 8.47
C GLN A 109 8.03 -9.44 8.24
N MET A 110 9.09 -8.65 8.04
CA MET A 110 8.89 -7.26 7.66
C MET A 110 8.58 -7.14 6.16
N PRO A 111 7.81 -6.11 5.75
CA PRO A 111 7.56 -5.84 4.34
C PRO A 111 8.87 -5.60 3.58
N GLN A 112 9.08 -6.33 2.49
CA GLN A 112 10.16 -6.08 1.53
C GLN A 112 9.65 -5.35 0.29
N SER A 113 8.49 -5.74 -0.21
CA SER A 113 7.83 -5.08 -1.32
C SER A 113 6.31 -5.21 -1.22
N ALA A 114 5.61 -4.32 -1.89
CA ALA A 114 4.18 -4.36 -2.02
C ALA A 114 3.73 -3.79 -3.37
N SER A 115 2.64 -4.35 -3.91
CA SER A 115 1.87 -3.74 -4.98
C SER A 115 0.47 -3.47 -4.45
N VAL A 116 -0.01 -2.25 -4.68
CA VAL A 116 -1.33 -1.81 -4.26
C VAL A 116 -2.08 -1.25 -5.45
N GLN A 117 -3.36 -1.61 -5.57
CA GLN A 117 -4.26 -1.11 -6.60
C GLN A 117 -5.59 -0.72 -5.99
N ILE A 118 -6.15 0.39 -6.46
CA ILE A 118 -7.49 0.87 -6.15
C ILE A 118 -8.31 0.78 -7.44
N ILE A 119 -9.30 -0.11 -7.42
CA ILE A 119 -10.13 -0.43 -8.58
C ILE A 119 -11.52 0.16 -8.34
N ASN A 120 -12.03 0.93 -9.30
CA ASN A 120 -13.41 1.42 -9.28
C ASN A 120 -14.37 0.25 -9.55
N THR A 121 -15.32 0.01 -8.66
CA THR A 121 -16.24 -1.14 -8.78
C THR A 121 -17.28 -0.96 -9.89
N SER A 122 -17.56 0.28 -10.28
CA SER A 122 -18.56 0.61 -11.31
C SER A 122 -17.98 0.66 -12.72
N THR A 123 -16.76 1.17 -12.89
CA THR A 123 -16.10 1.27 -14.20
C THR A 123 -15.10 0.15 -14.47
N LEU A 124 -14.72 -0.60 -13.44
CA LEU A 124 -13.68 -1.65 -13.48
C LEU A 124 -12.26 -1.12 -13.75
N ASP A 125 -12.09 0.20 -13.77
CA ASP A 125 -10.80 0.83 -14.03
C ASP A 125 -9.91 0.86 -12.78
N ILE A 126 -8.60 0.71 -12.99
CA ILE A 126 -7.59 0.99 -11.98
C ILE A 126 -7.45 2.52 -11.87
N MET A 127 -7.90 3.08 -10.75
CA MET A 127 -7.88 4.52 -10.51
C MET A 127 -6.53 5.00 -10.01
N ALA A 128 -5.92 4.18 -9.15
CA ALA A 128 -4.58 4.39 -8.62
C ALA A 128 -3.91 3.04 -8.38
N GLY A 129 -2.62 3.01 -8.61
CA GLY A 129 -1.76 1.88 -8.31
C GLY A 129 -0.44 2.38 -7.76
N LEU A 130 0.24 1.53 -7.01
CA LEU A 130 1.52 1.85 -6.43
C LEU A 130 2.33 0.58 -6.23
N ASN A 131 3.57 0.60 -6.66
CA ASN A 131 4.57 -0.38 -6.27
C ASN A 131 5.49 0.27 -5.25
N TRP A 132 5.65 -0.40 -4.10
CA TRP A 132 6.52 0.01 -3.01
C TRP A 132 7.60 -1.04 -2.80
N GLN A 133 8.83 -0.60 -2.60
CA GLN A 133 9.94 -1.46 -2.23
C GLN A 133 10.67 -0.85 -1.05
N ASN A 134 10.96 -1.67 -0.04
CA ASN A 134 11.67 -1.24 1.15
C ASN A 134 13.12 -0.86 0.81
N GLY A 135 13.70 0.04 1.60
CA GLY A 135 15.13 0.33 1.52
C GLY A 135 15.96 -0.87 1.97
N PHE A 136 17.15 -1.03 1.43
CA PHE A 136 18.12 -2.04 1.86
C PHE A 136 19.52 -1.41 1.94
N ALA A 137 20.36 -1.88 2.86
CA ALA A 137 21.77 -1.50 2.90
C ALA A 137 22.63 -2.56 3.59
N GLY A 138 23.82 -2.80 3.05
CA GLY A 138 24.74 -3.80 3.58
C GLY A 138 24.19 -5.22 3.47
N GLN A 139 24.68 -6.12 4.34
CA GLN A 139 24.17 -7.49 4.42
C GLN A 139 22.81 -7.53 5.11
N GLN A 140 21.95 -8.45 4.67
CA GLN A 140 20.61 -8.65 5.24
C GLN A 140 20.69 -8.93 6.75
N GLY A 141 19.89 -8.21 7.53
CA GLY A 141 19.86 -8.34 9.00
C GLY A 141 20.96 -7.57 9.74
N SER A 142 21.90 -6.93 9.04
CA SER A 142 22.92 -6.05 9.63
C SER A 142 22.30 -4.79 10.26
N ILE A 143 23.09 -4.05 11.06
CA ILE A 143 22.64 -2.76 11.63
C ILE A 143 22.29 -1.78 10.52
N ALA A 144 23.08 -1.74 9.43
CA ALA A 144 22.79 -0.91 8.27
C ALA A 144 21.45 -1.27 7.62
N ASP A 145 21.18 -2.56 7.42
CA ASP A 145 19.91 -3.05 6.85
C ASP A 145 18.71 -2.65 7.71
N ARG A 146 18.81 -2.85 9.04
CA ARG A 146 17.74 -2.52 9.99
C ARG A 146 17.46 -1.02 10.08
N LEU A 147 18.48 -0.18 9.93
CA LEU A 147 18.33 1.28 9.94
C LEU A 147 17.66 1.80 8.67
N MET A 148 17.94 1.19 7.52
CA MET A 148 17.38 1.61 6.24
C MET A 148 15.97 1.09 6.00
N ARG A 149 15.67 -0.10 6.53
CA ARG A 149 14.36 -0.73 6.37
C ARG A 149 13.28 -0.03 7.18
N LYS A 150 12.14 0.15 6.53
CA LYS A 150 10.94 0.73 7.13
C LYS A 150 10.07 -0.39 7.70
N GLY A 151 9.64 -0.20 8.96
CA GLY A 151 8.66 -1.07 9.60
C GLY A 151 7.25 -0.90 9.02
N LEU A 152 6.34 -1.77 9.45
CA LEU A 152 4.97 -1.89 8.94
C LEU A 152 4.22 -0.56 8.84
N THR A 153 4.20 0.22 9.93
CA THR A 153 3.46 1.50 9.99
C THR A 153 4.03 2.54 9.04
N LYS A 154 5.37 2.64 8.94
CA LYS A 154 6.02 3.58 8.01
C LYS A 154 5.77 3.19 6.55
N ALA A 155 5.83 1.90 6.24
CA ALA A 155 5.50 1.39 4.91
C ALA A 155 4.04 1.70 4.53
N ALA A 156 3.09 1.43 5.42
CA ALA A 156 1.68 1.75 5.21
C ALA A 156 1.45 3.25 4.97
N LYS A 157 2.09 4.11 5.77
CA LYS A 157 2.03 5.56 5.58
C LYS A 157 2.50 6.00 4.19
N GLU A 158 3.63 5.49 3.73
CA GLU A 158 4.18 5.85 2.42
C GLU A 158 3.35 5.35 1.25
N ILE A 159 2.81 4.13 1.38
CA ILE A 159 1.87 3.58 0.40
C ILE A 159 0.64 4.48 0.31
N VAL A 160 0.04 4.87 1.44
CA VAL A 160 -1.13 5.75 1.43
C VAL A 160 -0.78 7.17 0.95
N ASP A 161 0.40 7.71 1.30
CA ASP A 161 0.91 8.99 0.78
C ASP A 161 1.07 8.98 -0.75
N GLY A 162 1.42 7.84 -1.33
CA GLY A 162 1.55 7.68 -2.78
C GLY A 162 0.22 7.49 -3.49
N LEU A 163 -0.76 6.85 -2.85
CA LEU A 163 -2.09 6.58 -3.41
C LEU A 163 -3.07 7.75 -3.27
N THR A 164 -2.89 8.59 -2.26
CA THR A 164 -3.84 9.64 -1.87
C THR A 164 -3.21 11.03 -1.94
N GLN A 165 -4.06 12.04 -2.14
CA GLN A 165 -3.68 13.46 -2.12
C GLN A 165 -4.06 14.11 -0.79
#